data_AF-A0A519BSH9-F1
#
_entry.id   AF-A0A519BSH9-F1
#
_cell.length_a   1.000
_cell.length_b   1.000
_cell.length_c   1.000
_cell.angle_alpha   90.00
_cell.angle_beta   90.00
_cell.angle_gamma   90.00
#
_symmetry.space_group_name_H-M   'P 1'
#
loop_
_entity.id
_entity.type
_entity.pdbx_description
1 polymer ?
#
loop_
_entity_poly.entity_id
_entity_poly.type
_entity_poly.pdbx_seq_one_letter_code
_entity_poly.pdbx_strand_id
1 'polypeptide(L)'
;MEKGRSFLLLSRYLFLIILGIPNLYLFYLILTPLTVYPVLWILNSIYGANLLANNIIFVENVYTKIIPACVGGAAYYLLTILNLTTPMSIKKRIKSLIFLFSTFFAINIARIVLFVVLFTQG
;
A
#
# COMPACT_ATOMS: atom_id res chain seq x y z
N MET A 1 -7.07 -0.48 40.63
CA MET A 1 -6.30 0.12 39.53
C MET A 1 -6.27 -0.78 38.28
N GLU A 2 -7.40 -1.36 37.88
CA GLU A 2 -7.43 -2.45 36.87
C GLU A 2 -8.30 -2.12 35.64
N LYS A 3 -9.35 -1.29 35.81
CA LYS A 3 -10.30 -0.92 34.75
C LYS A 3 -9.66 -0.26 33.52
N GLY A 4 -8.63 0.58 33.73
CA GLY A 4 -7.98 1.32 32.63
C GLY A 4 -7.20 0.43 31.65
N ARG A 5 -6.64 -0.69 32.12
CA ARG A 5 -5.83 -1.60 31.29
C ARG A 5 -6.72 -2.51 30.45
N SER A 6 -7.79 -3.03 31.04
CA SER A 6 -8.79 -3.85 30.35
C SER A 6 -9.54 -3.05 29.28
N PHE A 7 -9.90 -1.80 29.55
CA PHE A 7 -10.55 -0.92 28.56
C PHE A 7 -9.64 -0.62 27.35
N LEU A 8 -8.34 -0.42 27.59
CA LEU A 8 -7.35 -0.16 26.55
C LEU A 8 -7.06 -1.40 25.68
N LEU A 9 -7.17 -2.60 26.26
CA LEU A 9 -7.13 -3.85 25.51
C LEU A 9 -8.42 -4.05 24.69
N LEU A 10 -9.59 -3.80 25.29
CA LEU A 10 -10.89 -3.97 24.62
C LEU A 10 -11.01 -3.06 23.40
N SER A 11 -10.63 -1.78 23.53
CA SER A 11 -10.68 -0.81 22.43
C SER A 11 -9.76 -1.19 21.27
N ARG A 12 -8.59 -1.78 21.57
CA ARG A 12 -7.65 -2.28 20.57
C ARG A 12 -8.24 -3.41 19.73
N TYR A 13 -8.86 -4.39 20.38
CA TYR A 13 -9.46 -5.53 19.69
C TYR A 13 -10.73 -5.13 18.91
N LEU A 14 -11.56 -4.26 19.49
CA LEU A 14 -12.71 -3.67 18.77
C LEU A 14 -12.25 -2.92 17.51
N PHE A 15 -11.20 -2.12 17.60
CA PHE A 15 -10.64 -1.42 16.44
C PHE A 15 -10.12 -2.40 15.37
N LEU A 16 -9.46 -3.49 15.77
CA LEU A 16 -9.01 -4.53 14.82
C LEU A 16 -10.18 -5.25 14.13
N ILE A 17 -11.26 -5.54 14.86
CA ILE A 17 -12.48 -6.12 14.28
C ILE A 17 -13.11 -5.15 13.28
N ILE A 18 -13.27 -3.88 13.66
CA ILE A 18 -13.81 -2.84 12.78
C ILE A 18 -12.91 -2.65 11.55
N LEU A 19 -11.59 -2.72 11.70
CA LEU A 19 -10.65 -2.68 10.57
C LEU A 19 -10.79 -3.91 9.66
N GLY A 20 -11.18 -5.07 10.20
CA GLY A 20 -11.42 -6.30 9.45
C GLY A 20 -12.71 -6.32 8.65
N ILE A 21 -13.77 -5.61 9.08
CA ILE A 21 -15.08 -5.58 8.39
C ILE A 21 -14.98 -5.07 6.94
N PRO A 22 -14.39 -3.89 6.66
CA PRO A 22 -14.19 -3.42 5.30
C PRO A 22 -13.03 -4.13 4.59
N ASN A 23 -12.30 -5.00 5.30
CA ASN A 23 -11.22 -5.84 4.79
C ASN A 23 -10.18 -5.02 3.98
N LEU A 24 -9.67 -5.58 2.90
CA LEU A 24 -8.70 -4.98 1.99
C LEU A 24 -9.25 -3.83 1.15
N TYR A 25 -10.57 -3.64 1.10
CA TYR A 25 -11.20 -2.69 0.17
C TYR A 25 -10.74 -1.25 0.41
N LEU A 26 -10.71 -0.80 1.68
CA LEU A 26 -10.23 0.54 2.02
C LEU A 26 -8.78 0.76 1.60
N PHE A 27 -7.94 -0.25 1.79
CA PHE A 27 -6.54 -0.21 1.40
C PHE A 27 -6.42 -0.09 -0.13
N TYR A 28 -7.17 -0.89 -0.89
CA TYR A 28 -7.16 -0.80 -2.34
C TYR A 28 -7.73 0.52 -2.87
N LEU A 29 -8.78 1.06 -2.25
CA LEU A 29 -9.38 2.32 -2.66
C LEU A 29 -8.39 3.50 -2.58
N ILE A 30 -7.55 3.53 -1.53
CA ILE A 30 -6.58 4.61 -1.30
C ILE A 30 -5.25 4.32 -2.01
N LEU A 31 -4.73 3.09 -1.92
CA LEU A 31 -3.39 2.76 -2.39
C LEU A 31 -3.32 2.54 -3.90
N THR A 32 -4.43 2.17 -4.55
CA THR A 32 -4.44 1.99 -6.01
C THR A 32 -4.13 3.28 -6.74
N PRO A 33 -4.86 4.40 -6.56
CA PRO A 33 -4.51 5.66 -7.22
C PRO A 33 -3.13 6.14 -6.78
N LEU A 34 -2.78 5.96 -5.50
CA LEU A 34 -1.47 6.34 -4.98
C LEU A 34 -0.33 5.52 -5.62
N THR A 35 -0.57 4.31 -6.10
CA THR A 35 0.44 3.50 -6.79
C THR A 35 0.46 3.78 -8.29
N VAL A 36 -0.70 3.90 -8.92
CA VAL A 36 -0.85 4.08 -10.38
C VAL A 36 -0.23 5.41 -10.84
N TYR A 37 -0.56 6.53 -10.18
CA TYR A 37 -0.10 7.84 -10.65
C TYR A 37 1.42 8.04 -10.55
N PRO A 38 2.10 7.65 -9.45
CA PRO A 38 3.55 7.78 -9.37
C PRO A 38 4.28 6.85 -10.35
N VAL A 39 3.79 5.61 -10.53
CA VAL A 39 4.36 4.70 -11.53
C VAL A 39 4.19 5.29 -12.93
N LEU A 40 3.00 5.79 -13.27
CA LEU A 40 2.75 6.45 -14.55
C LEU A 40 3.67 7.65 -14.74
N TRP A 41 3.84 8.49 -13.71
CA TRP A 41 4.72 9.66 -13.79
C TRP A 41 6.17 9.29 -14.09
N ILE A 42 6.69 8.24 -13.43
CA ILE A 42 8.04 7.72 -13.68
C ILE A 42 8.15 7.16 -15.11
N LEU A 43 7.24 6.27 -15.50
CA LEU A 43 7.28 5.62 -16.81
C LEU A 43 7.03 6.60 -17.97
N ASN A 44 6.20 7.62 -17.76
CA ASN A 44 5.98 8.69 -18.74
C ASN A 44 7.25 9.51 -18.97
N SER A 45 7.97 9.82 -17.88
CA SER A 45 9.21 10.59 -17.96
C SER A 45 10.35 9.86 -18.67
N ILE A 46 10.34 8.52 -18.70
CA ILE A 46 11.41 7.71 -19.30
C ILE A 46 11.04 7.20 -20.70
N TYR A 47 9.80 6.73 -20.90
CA TYR A 47 9.37 6.00 -22.10
C TYR A 47 8.11 6.58 -22.77
N GLY A 48 7.60 7.74 -22.32
CA GLY A 48 6.38 8.32 -22.89
C GLY A 48 5.11 7.49 -22.62
N ALA A 49 5.06 6.80 -21.49
CA ALA A 49 3.94 5.97 -21.05
C ALA A 49 2.61 6.74 -20.97
N ASN A 50 1.53 6.10 -21.42
CA ASN A 50 0.17 6.64 -21.34
C ASN A 50 -0.73 5.76 -20.48
N LEU A 51 -1.63 6.41 -19.71
CA LEU A 51 -2.65 5.72 -18.93
C LEU A 51 -3.89 5.48 -19.80
N LEU A 52 -4.20 4.21 -20.00
CA LEU A 52 -5.45 3.74 -20.58
C LEU A 52 -6.47 3.44 -19.47
N ALA A 53 -7.72 3.19 -19.85
CA ALA A 53 -8.77 2.85 -18.90
C ALA A 53 -8.41 1.62 -18.03
N ASN A 54 -8.95 1.58 -16.82
CA ASN A 54 -8.87 0.42 -15.93
C ASN A 54 -7.45 0.05 -15.44
N ASN A 55 -6.62 1.07 -15.15
CA ASN A 55 -5.25 0.95 -14.65
C ASN A 55 -4.29 0.20 -15.61
N ILE A 56 -4.53 0.35 -16.91
CA ILE A 56 -3.65 -0.18 -17.94
C ILE A 56 -2.68 0.93 -18.36
N ILE A 57 -1.39 0.65 -18.33
CA ILE A 57 -0.33 1.56 -18.78
C ILE A 57 0.19 1.03 -20.11
N PHE A 58 0.21 1.89 -21.12
CA PHE A 58 0.78 1.60 -22.43
C PHE A 58 2.18 2.20 -22.52
N VAL A 59 3.18 1.34 -22.77
CA VAL A 59 4.61 1.70 -22.86
C VAL A 59 5.21 0.96 -24.04
N GLU A 60 5.77 1.66 -25.03
CA GLU A 60 6.54 1.06 -26.15
C GLU A 60 5.87 -0.18 -26.80
N ASN A 61 4.58 -0.10 -27.12
CA ASN A 61 3.76 -1.20 -27.69
C ASN A 61 3.39 -2.36 -26.74
N VAL A 62 3.68 -2.22 -25.44
CA VAL A 62 3.28 -3.17 -24.40
C VAL A 62 2.15 -2.61 -23.55
N TYR A 63 1.20 -3.48 -23.21
CA TYR A 63 0.13 -3.19 -22.24
C TYR A 63 0.47 -3.80 -20.87
N THR A 64 0.70 -2.95 -19.87
CA THR A 64 0.92 -3.39 -18.48
C THR A 64 -0.27 -3.01 -17.63
N LYS A 65 -0.94 -3.98 -17.00
CA LYS A 65 -2.06 -3.72 -16.09
C LYS A 65 -1.61 -3.75 -14.63
N ILE A 66 -1.88 -2.69 -13.87
CA ILE A 66 -1.67 -2.68 -12.42
C ILE A 66 -2.82 -3.46 -11.77
N ILE A 67 -2.52 -4.68 -11.33
CA ILE A 67 -3.45 -5.56 -10.62
C ILE A 67 -3.39 -5.33 -9.10
N PRO A 68 -4.38 -5.79 -8.32
CA PRO A 68 -4.37 -5.64 -6.85
C PRO A 68 -3.12 -6.21 -6.16
N ALA A 69 -2.51 -7.25 -6.72
CA ALA A 69 -1.24 -7.77 -6.21
C ALA A 69 -0.10 -6.73 -6.28
N CYS A 70 -0.09 -5.89 -7.32
CA CYS A 70 0.91 -4.84 -7.49
C CYS A 70 0.77 -3.72 -6.45
N VAL A 71 -0.46 -3.39 -6.06
CA VAL A 71 -0.74 -2.37 -5.05
C VAL A 71 -0.34 -2.83 -3.64
N GLY A 72 -0.30 -4.15 -3.41
CA GLY A 72 0.17 -4.71 -2.13
C GLY A 72 -0.76 -4.43 -0.95
N GLY A 73 -2.05 -4.17 -1.18
CA GLY A 73 -3.02 -3.79 -0.13
C GLY A 73 -3.03 -4.73 1.08
N ALA A 74 -2.86 -6.04 0.87
CA ALA A 74 -2.77 -7.04 1.94
C ALA A 74 -1.55 -6.88 2.86
N ALA A 75 -0.41 -6.47 2.30
CA ALA A 75 0.77 -6.21 3.10
C ALA A 75 0.61 -4.93 3.94
N TYR A 76 0.04 -3.86 3.39
CA TYR A 76 -0.28 -2.66 4.19
C TYR A 76 -1.25 -2.98 5.33
N TYR A 77 -2.28 -3.78 5.05
CA TYR A 77 -3.22 -4.25 6.07
C TYR A 77 -2.50 -5.03 7.18
N LEU A 78 -1.64 -5.99 6.81
CA LEU A 78 -0.85 -6.76 7.77
C LEU A 78 0.08 -5.85 8.60
N LEU A 79 0.77 -4.90 7.96
CA LEU A 79 1.63 -3.94 8.65
C LEU A 79 0.84 -3.10 9.66
N THR A 80 -0.37 -2.65 9.30
CA THR A 80 -1.26 -1.95 10.24
C THR A 80 -1.64 -2.82 11.42
N ILE A 81 -2.03 -4.07 11.20
CA ILE A 81 -2.36 -5.00 12.28
C ILE A 81 -1.16 -5.20 13.21
N LEU A 82 0.00 -5.54 12.67
CA LEU A 82 1.22 -5.77 13.46
C LEU A 82 1.62 -4.53 14.27
N ASN A 83 1.49 -3.34 13.68
CA ASN A 83 1.77 -2.09 14.36
C ASN A 83 0.77 -1.83 15.50
N LEU A 84 -0.51 -2.10 15.26
CA LEU A 84 -1.55 -1.95 16.26
C LEU A 84 -1.42 -2.97 17.37
N THR A 85 -1.00 -4.21 17.11
CA THR A 85 -0.82 -5.31 18.08
C THR A 85 0.50 -5.28 18.85
N THR A 86 1.44 -4.43 18.46
CA THR A 86 2.68 -4.19 19.21
C THR A 86 2.52 -3.15 20.34
N PRO A 87 2.93 -3.43 21.59
CA PRO A 87 2.83 -2.47 22.70
C PRO A 87 3.86 -1.34 22.53
N MET A 88 3.38 -0.14 22.20
CA MET A 88 4.21 1.05 22.06
C MET A 88 3.42 2.34 22.32
N SER A 89 4.14 3.42 22.63
CA SER A 89 3.54 4.74 22.81
C SER A 89 2.97 5.27 21.49
N ILE A 90 1.89 6.07 21.57
CA ILE A 90 1.16 6.60 20.40
C ILE A 90 2.10 7.36 19.44
N LYS A 91 3.03 8.15 19.98
CA LYS A 91 4.04 8.87 19.18
C LYS A 91 4.95 7.91 18.38
N LYS A 92 5.39 6.81 19.01
CA LYS A 92 6.22 5.79 18.34
C LYS A 92 5.40 5.01 17.30
N ARG A 93 4.14 4.71 17.60
CA ARG A 93 3.20 4.04 16.69
C ARG A 93 3.04 4.79 15.37
N ILE A 94 2.71 6.09 15.44
CA ILE A 94 2.51 6.91 14.25
C ILE A 94 3.81 6.99 13.43
N LYS A 95 4.95 7.24 14.07
CA LYS A 95 6.26 7.26 13.39
C LYS A 95 6.58 5.93 12.71
N SER A 96 6.29 4.81 13.39
CA SER A 96 6.51 3.47 12.87
C SER A 96 5.60 3.16 11.68
N LEU A 97 4.31 3.50 11.75
CA LEU A 97 3.39 3.34 10.62
C LEU A 97 3.84 4.15 9.40
N ILE A 98 4.18 5.43 9.59
CA ILE A 98 4.66 6.29 8.51
C ILE A 98 5.92 5.69 7.88
N PHE A 99 6.88 5.26 8.70
CA PHE A 99 8.11 4.63 8.20
C PHE A 99 7.80 3.37 7.37
N LEU A 100 7.03 2.44 7.92
CA LEU A 100 6.67 1.18 7.25
C LEU A 100 5.92 1.43 5.93
N PHE A 101 4.94 2.34 5.96
CA PHE A 101 4.13 2.64 4.79
C PHE A 101 4.95 3.30 3.69
N SER A 102 5.77 4.29 4.04
CA SER A 102 6.64 4.99 3.08
C SER A 102 7.70 4.07 2.47
N THR A 103 8.38 3.26 3.29
CA THR A 103 9.38 2.32 2.80
C THR A 103 8.77 1.26 1.89
N PHE A 104 7.66 0.65 2.32
CA PHE A 104 6.99 -0.37 1.51
C PHE A 104 6.44 0.24 0.21
N PHE A 105 5.94 1.48 0.25
CA PHE A 105 5.48 2.19 -0.93
C PHE A 105 6.59 2.44 -1.95
N ALA A 106 7.74 2.94 -1.51
CA ALA A 106 8.90 3.16 -2.36
C ALA A 106 9.35 1.85 -3.03
N ILE A 107 9.42 0.76 -2.26
CA ILE A 107 9.79 -0.57 -2.78
C ILE A 107 8.74 -1.08 -3.80
N ASN A 108 7.44 -0.89 -3.56
CA ASN A 108 6.40 -1.31 -4.50
C ASN A 108 6.47 -0.55 -5.82
N ILE A 109 6.70 0.76 -5.79
CA ILE A 109 6.90 1.57 -7.01
C ILE A 109 8.12 1.04 -7.77
N ALA A 110 9.27 0.91 -7.09
CA ALA A 110 10.51 0.43 -7.69
C ALA A 110 10.32 -0.94 -8.35
N ARG A 111 9.62 -1.87 -7.68
CA ARG A 111 9.30 -3.20 -8.23
C ARG A 111 8.49 -3.11 -9.52
N ILE A 112 7.45 -2.27 -9.56
CA ILE A 112 6.59 -2.14 -10.77
C ILE A 112 7.40 -1.57 -11.92
N VAL A 113 8.14 -0.48 -11.68
CA VAL A 113 8.98 0.15 -12.71
C VAL A 113 10.00 -0.84 -13.24
N LEU A 114 10.69 -1.57 -12.35
CA LEU A 114 11.68 -2.57 -12.74
C LEU A 114 11.06 -3.69 -13.59
N PHE A 115 9.87 -4.20 -13.24
CA PHE A 115 9.19 -5.20 -14.05
C PHE A 115 8.78 -4.69 -15.43
N VAL A 116 8.31 -3.45 -15.54
CA VAL A 116 7.98 -2.85 -16.83
C VAL A 116 9.24 -2.72 -17.69
N VAL A 117 10.31 -2.16 -17.14
CA VAL A 117 11.59 -1.97 -17.86
C VAL A 117 12.17 -3.30 -18.33
N LEU A 118 12.19 -4.32 -17.46
CA LEU A 118 12.67 -5.65 -17.83
C LEU A 118 11.85 -6.28 -18.94
N PHE A 119 10.54 -6.04 -18.96
CA PHE A 119 9.65 -6.58 -19.98
C PHE A 119 9.73 -5.83 -21.31
N THR A 120 10.04 -4.52 -21.31
CA THR A 120 10.18 -3.76 -22.57
C THR A 120 11.55 -3.94 -23.23
N GLN A 121 12.59 -4.26 -22.45
CA GLN A 121 13.96 -4.46 -22.96
C GLN A 121 14.34 -5.91 -23.26
N GLY A 122 13.58 -6.88 -22.75
CA GLY A 122 13.79 -8.32 -22.95
C GLY A 122 12.94 -8.87 -24.08
#